data_AF-A0ABD3QZ27-F1
#
_entry.id   AF-A0ABD3QZ27-F1
#
_cell.length_a   1.000
_cell.length_b   1.000
_cell.length_c   1.000
_cell.angle_alpha   90.00
_cell.angle_beta   90.00
_cell.angle_gamma   90.00
#
_symmetry.space_group_name_H-M   'P 1'
#
loop_
_entity.id
_entity.type
_entity.pdbx_description
1 polymer ?
#
loop_
_entity_poly.entity_id
_entity_poly.type
_entity_poly.pdbx_seq_one_letter_code
_entity_poly.pdbx_strand_id
1 'polypeptide(L)'
;MRRSTTKENRKGHARSYNHIRKTIISLLTLICTSFLAWYFIHNYNQKRTGHAIVDLLGAISNKPLRRIEYGAQSTPLVMIQSKLDDNLLQRFLQEHLFSCSEIELNSYPGLDNRVKEPVYVYEGYYHSLPTSQTVYSKNPNPMIGTDFDKPAASPFTRAFYEAFRDVNREIFDTLTHNLLEASTYKDTGAEDVCYVLAQWIDKGYHFGDLSIQIHYGKGNEQKLKSGVAWHQDAENSLLHLAVTLRGERVLHSKRIQRDANNLRPVEKNERPKEILETQQQGDVYLSSSTLMQHAPQFFDTDYATRVIAIHARILYTSEEVNYFRKVRTEESWDKLTNILAETLAAADLKVPSLAKVEARLQSAAVQT
;
A
#
# COMPACT_ATOMS: atom_id res chain seq x y z
N MET A 1 82.04 -58.53 33.93
CA MET A 1 81.09 -57.48 34.34
C MET A 1 81.59 -56.11 33.87
N ARG A 2 80.90 -55.45 32.94
CA ARG A 2 80.93 -53.99 32.74
C ARG A 2 79.69 -53.61 31.93
N ARG A 3 78.70 -52.98 32.58
CA ARG A 3 77.51 -52.41 31.95
C ARG A 3 77.82 -50.96 31.57
N SER A 4 77.65 -50.65 30.29
CA SER A 4 77.69 -49.30 29.72
C SER A 4 76.27 -48.72 29.75
N THR A 5 76.10 -47.55 30.38
CA THR A 5 74.85 -46.78 30.40
C THR A 5 75.01 -45.54 29.54
N THR A 6 74.37 -45.56 28.36
CA THR A 6 74.25 -44.41 27.46
C THR A 6 73.18 -43.46 27.98
N LYS A 7 73.58 -42.24 28.36
CA LYS A 7 72.66 -41.12 28.66
C LYS A 7 72.14 -40.53 27.35
N GLU A 8 70.88 -40.80 27.03
CA GLU A 8 70.17 -40.18 25.92
C GLU A 8 69.87 -38.70 26.17
N ASN A 9 70.12 -37.90 25.13
CA ASN A 9 70.16 -36.44 25.16
C ASN A 9 68.75 -35.86 24.94
N ARG A 10 67.92 -35.80 26.01
CA ARG A 10 66.50 -35.36 25.96
C ARG A 10 66.25 -33.85 25.73
N LYS A 11 67.27 -33.02 25.50
CA LYS A 11 67.10 -31.55 25.36
C LYS A 11 66.59 -31.09 23.98
N GLY A 12 66.58 -31.96 22.96
CA GLY A 12 66.13 -31.60 21.60
C GLY A 12 64.61 -31.55 21.38
N HIS A 13 63.82 -32.35 22.11
CA HIS A 13 62.38 -32.48 21.84
C HIS A 13 61.51 -31.32 22.33
N ALA A 14 61.91 -30.64 23.42
CA ALA A 14 61.11 -29.54 23.98
C ALA A 14 61.04 -28.30 23.06
N ARG A 15 62.08 -28.05 22.24
CA ARG A 15 62.09 -26.93 21.28
C ARG A 15 61.19 -27.19 20.06
N SER A 16 61.13 -28.43 19.59
CA SER A 16 60.28 -28.82 18.46
C SER A 16 58.79 -28.71 18.80
N TYR A 17 58.39 -29.17 20.00
CA TYR A 17 56.98 -29.13 20.43
C TYR A 17 56.43 -27.70 20.56
N ASN A 18 57.21 -26.78 21.11
CA ASN A 18 56.81 -25.38 21.23
C ASN A 18 56.66 -24.67 19.87
N HIS A 19 57.46 -25.06 18.88
CA HIS A 19 57.33 -24.50 17.53
C HIS A 19 56.04 -24.99 16.86
N ILE A 20 55.76 -26.30 16.92
CA ILE A 20 54.54 -26.90 16.35
C ILE A 20 53.29 -26.29 17.00
N ARG A 21 53.29 -26.17 18.34
CA ARG A 21 52.17 -25.56 19.08
C ARG A 21 51.91 -24.12 18.67
N LYS A 22 52.95 -23.30 18.50
CA LYS A 22 52.80 -21.91 18.03
C LYS A 22 52.24 -21.85 16.61
N THR A 23 52.73 -22.71 15.72
CA THR A 23 52.22 -22.79 14.34
C THR A 23 50.74 -23.18 14.29
N ILE A 24 50.32 -24.16 15.09
CA ILE A 24 48.90 -24.58 15.17
C ILE A 24 48.01 -23.45 15.71
N ILE A 25 48.44 -22.75 16.77
CA ILE A 25 47.67 -21.64 17.34
C ILE A 25 47.53 -20.50 16.32
N SER A 26 48.60 -20.14 15.61
CA SER A 26 48.54 -19.10 14.58
C SER A 26 47.60 -19.49 13.43
N LEU A 27 47.63 -20.76 13.00
CA LEU A 27 46.76 -21.27 11.94
C LEU A 27 45.28 -21.24 12.37
N LEU A 28 44.97 -21.72 13.58
CA LEU A 28 43.61 -21.68 14.12
C LEU A 28 43.10 -20.25 14.28
N THR A 29 43.95 -19.33 14.73
CA THR A 29 43.59 -17.91 14.86
C THR A 29 43.25 -17.32 13.50
N LEU A 30 44.07 -17.61 12.46
CA LEU A 30 43.82 -17.15 11.10
C LEU A 30 42.52 -17.72 10.51
N ILE A 31 42.24 -19.00 10.76
CA ILE A 31 41.00 -19.64 10.30
C ILE A 31 39.78 -19.01 11.00
N CYS A 32 39.83 -18.84 12.32
CA CYS A 32 38.73 -18.22 13.06
C CYS A 32 38.48 -16.77 12.65
N THR A 33 39.53 -15.96 12.45
CA THR A 33 39.36 -14.57 12.01
C THR A 33 38.85 -14.49 10.57
N SER A 34 39.32 -15.38 9.68
CA SER A 34 38.82 -15.45 8.31
C SER A 34 37.37 -15.89 8.25
N PHE A 35 36.97 -16.88 9.07
CA PHE A 35 35.59 -17.34 9.14
C PHE A 35 34.66 -16.28 9.73
N LEU A 36 35.08 -15.58 10.79
CA LEU A 36 34.33 -14.46 11.33
C LEU A 36 34.22 -13.31 10.32
N ALA A 37 35.32 -12.93 9.66
CA ALA A 37 35.28 -11.91 8.62
C ALA A 37 34.36 -12.31 7.47
N TRP A 38 34.43 -13.55 7.00
CA TRP A 38 33.53 -14.08 5.99
C TRP A 38 32.07 -14.09 6.47
N TYR A 39 31.79 -14.52 7.70
CA TYR A 39 30.45 -14.52 8.28
C TYR A 39 29.89 -13.09 8.40
N PHE A 40 30.71 -12.12 8.83
CA PHE A 40 30.30 -10.72 8.90
C PHE A 40 30.11 -10.13 7.52
N ILE A 41 31.02 -10.37 6.56
CA ILE A 41 30.88 -9.89 5.18
C ILE A 41 29.64 -10.53 4.53
N HIS A 42 29.41 -11.81 4.71
CA HIS A 42 28.27 -12.52 4.14
C HIS A 42 26.95 -12.05 4.76
N ASN A 43 26.86 -11.91 6.08
CA ASN A 43 25.63 -11.39 6.72
C ASN A 43 25.43 -9.90 6.46
N TYR A 44 26.51 -9.11 6.42
CA TYR A 44 26.46 -7.70 6.07
C TYR A 44 26.02 -7.53 4.62
N ASN A 45 26.58 -8.31 3.70
CA ASN A 45 26.17 -8.31 2.30
C ASN A 45 24.76 -8.86 2.14
N GLN A 46 24.33 -9.97 2.75
CA GLN A 46 22.93 -10.42 2.70
C GLN A 46 21.95 -9.35 3.20
N LYS A 47 22.29 -8.64 4.29
CA LYS A 47 21.46 -7.53 4.79
C LYS A 47 21.47 -6.30 3.88
N ARG A 48 22.43 -6.17 2.97
CA ARG A 48 22.57 -5.02 2.06
C ARG A 48 22.13 -5.33 0.62
N THR A 49 22.31 -6.56 0.17
CA THR A 49 21.85 -7.07 -1.13
C THR A 49 20.36 -7.37 -1.13
N GLY A 50 19.70 -7.43 0.04
CA GLY A 50 18.24 -7.45 0.13
C GLY A 50 17.56 -6.15 -0.34
N HIS A 51 18.30 -5.05 -0.53
CA HIS A 51 17.74 -3.76 -1.00
C HIS A 51 18.64 -3.02 -2.00
N ALA A 52 19.68 -3.68 -2.52
CA ALA A 52 20.43 -3.12 -3.64
C ALA A 52 19.67 -3.48 -4.92
N ILE A 53 18.94 -2.50 -5.46
CA ILE A 53 18.41 -2.46 -6.83
C ILE A 53 19.59 -2.68 -7.79
N VAL A 54 20.01 -3.93 -7.97
CA VAL A 54 21.17 -4.30 -8.80
C VAL A 54 20.80 -5.37 -9.84
N ASP A 55 19.64 -6.03 -9.73
CA ASP A 55 19.20 -7.03 -10.72
C ASP A 55 18.18 -6.52 -11.77
N LEU A 56 18.05 -5.19 -11.93
CA LEU A 56 17.42 -4.58 -13.11
C LEU A 56 18.43 -3.79 -13.98
N LEU A 57 19.73 -4.13 -13.87
CA LEU A 57 20.80 -3.57 -14.70
C LEU A 57 20.77 -4.19 -16.10
N GLY A 58 19.92 -3.65 -16.96
CA GLY A 58 19.99 -3.87 -18.41
C GLY A 58 18.92 -3.12 -19.19
N ALA A 59 17.73 -2.95 -18.61
CA ALA A 59 16.70 -2.11 -19.19
C ALA A 59 16.63 -0.82 -18.38
N ILE A 60 17.22 0.26 -18.91
CA ILE A 60 16.88 1.61 -18.45
C ILE A 60 15.37 1.74 -18.62
N SER A 61 14.63 1.71 -17.51
CA SER A 61 13.20 1.97 -17.57
C SER A 61 13.04 3.39 -18.08
N ASN A 62 12.43 3.54 -19.27
CA ASN A 62 12.12 4.85 -19.83
C ASN A 62 11.01 5.59 -19.04
N LYS A 63 10.45 4.96 -17.99
CA LYS A 63 9.39 5.53 -17.15
C LYS A 63 10.03 6.29 -15.98
N PRO A 64 9.55 7.51 -15.64
CA PRO A 64 10.04 8.23 -14.47
C PRO A 64 9.71 7.45 -13.19
N LEU A 65 10.72 7.08 -12.42
CA LEU A 65 10.54 6.48 -11.10
C LEU A 65 9.98 7.55 -10.16
N ARG A 66 8.83 7.26 -9.54
CA ARG A 66 8.27 8.12 -8.50
C ARG A 66 9.08 7.99 -7.22
N ARG A 67 9.06 9.05 -6.43
CA ARG A 67 9.72 9.09 -5.12
C ARG A 67 8.98 8.19 -4.13
N ILE A 68 9.69 7.28 -3.50
CA ILE A 68 9.22 6.57 -2.31
C ILE A 68 9.37 7.52 -1.11
N GLU A 69 8.28 7.70 -0.39
CA GLU A 69 8.22 8.45 0.86
C GLU A 69 7.94 7.49 2.01
N TYR A 70 8.02 7.96 3.26
CA TYR A 70 7.84 7.10 4.43
C TYR A 70 6.80 7.66 5.37
N GLY A 71 5.79 6.87 5.72
CA GLY A 71 4.69 7.29 6.56
C GLY A 71 4.88 6.90 8.03
N ALA A 72 3.84 6.32 8.63
CA ALA A 72 3.86 5.88 10.02
C ALA A 72 4.94 4.79 10.22
N GLN A 73 5.65 4.85 11.35
CA GLN A 73 6.71 3.87 11.67
C GLN A 73 7.78 3.72 10.56
N SER A 74 7.96 4.76 9.74
CA SER A 74 8.90 4.74 8.62
C SER A 74 8.58 3.66 7.57
N THR A 75 7.31 3.27 7.41
CA THR A 75 6.90 2.35 6.33
C THR A 75 6.91 3.06 4.99
N PRO A 76 7.48 2.46 3.93
CA PRO A 76 7.54 3.07 2.61
C PRO A 76 6.15 3.14 1.98
N LEU A 77 5.90 4.21 1.23
CA LEU A 77 4.68 4.40 0.45
C LEU A 77 4.95 5.29 -0.78
N VAL A 78 4.04 5.22 -1.74
CA VAL A 78 4.05 6.08 -2.93
C VAL A 78 2.69 6.76 -3.06
N MET A 79 2.71 8.01 -3.49
CA MET A 79 1.52 8.74 -3.92
C MET A 79 1.61 8.95 -5.43
N ILE A 80 0.63 8.43 -6.17
CA ILE A 80 0.50 8.65 -7.61
C ILE A 80 -0.68 9.58 -7.83
N GLN A 81 -0.47 10.70 -8.48
CA GLN A 81 -1.53 11.62 -8.88
C GLN A 81 -1.81 11.51 -10.38
N SER A 82 -3.07 11.64 -10.77
CA SER A 82 -3.55 11.65 -12.14
C SER A 82 -4.83 12.49 -12.23
N LYS A 83 -5.48 12.50 -13.39
CA LYS A 83 -6.71 13.25 -13.62
C LYS A 83 -7.65 12.51 -14.56
N LEU A 84 -8.94 12.59 -14.27
CA LEU A 84 -9.99 12.23 -15.23
C LEU A 84 -9.93 13.16 -16.43
N ASP A 85 -10.17 12.63 -17.63
CA ASP A 85 -10.50 13.48 -18.76
C ASP A 85 -11.87 14.15 -18.57
N ASP A 86 -12.06 15.32 -19.19
CA ASP A 86 -13.27 16.12 -18.98
C ASP A 86 -14.55 15.38 -19.35
N ASN A 87 -14.53 14.56 -20.42
CA ASN A 87 -15.71 13.82 -20.86
C ASN A 87 -16.10 12.75 -19.84
N LEU A 88 -15.11 12.02 -19.32
CA LEU A 88 -15.31 11.02 -18.29
C LEU A 88 -15.85 11.64 -17.00
N LEU A 89 -15.28 12.77 -16.58
CA LEU A 89 -15.75 13.53 -15.42
C LEU A 89 -17.20 14.02 -15.60
N GLN A 90 -17.54 14.62 -16.75
CA GLN A 90 -18.90 15.05 -17.03
C GLN A 90 -19.88 13.88 -17.03
N ARG A 91 -19.47 12.72 -17.57
CA ARG A 91 -20.29 11.52 -17.57
C ARG A 91 -20.55 10.97 -16.17
N PHE A 92 -19.56 11.01 -15.27
CA PHE A 92 -19.77 10.72 -13.85
C PHE A 92 -20.83 11.66 -13.27
N LEU A 93 -20.69 12.96 -13.46
CA LEU A 93 -21.61 13.97 -12.89
C LEU A 93 -23.07 13.87 -13.40
N GLN A 94 -23.34 13.03 -14.39
CA GLN A 94 -24.70 12.70 -14.85
C GLN A 94 -25.35 11.55 -14.08
N GLU A 95 -24.59 10.77 -13.29
CA GLU A 95 -25.19 9.74 -12.45
C GLU A 95 -26.10 10.37 -11.39
N HIS A 96 -27.24 9.72 -11.14
CA HIS A 96 -28.29 10.25 -10.27
C HIS A 96 -27.78 10.67 -8.88
N LEU A 97 -26.95 9.85 -8.23
CA LEU A 97 -26.39 10.18 -6.92
C LEU A 97 -25.55 11.47 -6.92
N PHE A 98 -24.93 11.83 -8.04
CA PHE A 98 -24.06 13.01 -8.17
C PHE A 98 -24.78 14.23 -8.76
N SER A 99 -25.94 14.03 -9.37
CA SER A 99 -26.74 15.07 -10.03
C SER A 99 -28.05 15.40 -9.32
N CYS A 100 -28.49 14.60 -8.35
CA CYS A 100 -29.77 14.79 -7.65
C CYS A 100 -29.83 16.12 -6.89
N SER A 101 -31.05 16.57 -6.62
CA SER A 101 -31.34 17.70 -5.73
C SER A 101 -31.02 17.37 -4.27
N GLU A 102 -30.88 18.39 -3.43
CA GLU A 102 -30.63 18.20 -2.00
C GLU A 102 -31.75 17.41 -1.32
N ILE A 103 -33.00 17.67 -1.69
CA ILE A 103 -34.18 16.98 -1.14
C ILE A 103 -34.13 15.48 -1.47
N GLU A 104 -33.77 15.13 -2.71
CA GLU A 104 -33.59 13.74 -3.12
C GLU A 104 -32.41 13.09 -2.39
N LEU A 105 -31.28 13.79 -2.26
CA LEU A 105 -30.11 13.25 -1.53
C LEU A 105 -30.45 12.94 -0.07
N ASN A 106 -31.19 13.83 0.60
CA ASN A 106 -31.62 13.66 1.99
C ASN A 106 -32.51 12.43 2.22
N SER A 107 -33.18 11.96 1.17
CA SER A 107 -34.08 10.81 1.18
C SER A 107 -33.51 9.59 0.44
N TYR A 108 -32.26 9.66 -0.02
CA TYR A 108 -31.64 8.59 -0.81
C TYR A 108 -31.41 7.34 0.05
N PRO A 109 -31.91 6.16 -0.36
CA PRO A 109 -31.80 4.95 0.44
C PRO A 109 -30.35 4.46 0.54
N GLY A 110 -29.94 4.05 1.74
CA GLY A 110 -28.63 3.41 1.98
C GLY A 110 -27.46 4.37 2.19
N LEU A 111 -27.68 5.69 2.20
CA LEU A 111 -26.67 6.65 2.66
C LEU A 111 -26.68 6.75 4.20
N ASP A 112 -25.51 6.61 4.82
CA ASP A 112 -25.31 7.04 6.20
C ASP A 112 -25.43 8.56 6.24
N ASN A 113 -26.51 9.03 6.86
CA ASN A 113 -26.87 10.44 6.92
C ASN A 113 -26.46 11.05 8.26
N ARG A 114 -25.18 11.39 8.40
CA ARG A 114 -24.67 12.17 9.53
C ARG A 114 -24.97 13.66 9.31
N VAL A 115 -26.24 13.96 9.13
CA VAL A 115 -26.76 15.29 8.78
C VAL A 115 -27.07 16.05 10.05
N LYS A 116 -26.20 16.98 10.43
CA LYS A 116 -26.46 17.90 11.54
C LYS A 116 -25.95 19.27 11.17
N GLU A 117 -26.86 20.22 11.03
CA GLU A 117 -26.50 21.63 10.85
C GLU A 117 -25.42 22.01 11.90
N PRO A 118 -24.32 22.66 11.48
CA PRO A 118 -24.07 23.25 10.16
C PRO A 118 -23.32 22.36 9.17
N VAL A 119 -23.14 21.05 9.43
CA VAL A 119 -22.33 20.14 8.61
C VAL A 119 -23.17 18.99 8.05
N TYR A 120 -23.12 18.80 6.73
CA TYR A 120 -23.88 17.78 6.02
C TYR A 120 -22.91 16.78 5.40
N VAL A 121 -22.89 15.55 5.93
CA VAL A 121 -22.06 14.47 5.43
C VAL A 121 -22.93 13.26 5.11
N TYR A 122 -22.94 12.88 3.84
CA TYR A 122 -23.54 11.65 3.36
C TYR A 122 -22.43 10.68 2.96
N GLU A 123 -22.56 9.43 3.36
CA GLU A 123 -21.62 8.39 2.96
C GLU A 123 -22.38 7.12 2.53
N GLY A 124 -22.17 6.70 1.28
CA GLY A 124 -22.72 5.46 0.74
C GLY A 124 -21.64 4.40 0.56
N TYR A 125 -21.95 3.15 0.86
CA TYR A 125 -21.02 2.03 0.78
C TYR A 125 -21.47 1.02 -0.27
N TYR A 126 -20.65 0.82 -1.31
CA TYR A 126 -20.99 0.03 -2.49
C TYR A 126 -19.82 -0.85 -2.93
N HIS A 127 -20.04 -1.83 -3.81
CA HIS A 127 -18.93 -2.53 -4.47
C HIS A 127 -18.79 -2.19 -5.96
N SER A 128 -17.56 -2.33 -6.46
CA SER A 128 -17.19 -2.09 -7.87
C SER A 128 -17.06 -3.36 -8.73
N LEU A 129 -17.40 -4.52 -8.17
CA LEU A 129 -17.32 -5.82 -8.87
C LEU A 129 -18.28 -5.87 -10.08
N PRO A 130 -17.99 -6.71 -11.11
CA PRO A 130 -18.77 -6.75 -12.35
C PRO A 130 -20.21 -7.27 -12.18
N THR A 131 -20.53 -7.90 -11.05
CA THR A 131 -21.88 -8.34 -10.71
C THR A 131 -22.80 -7.19 -10.25
N SER A 132 -24.10 -7.28 -10.55
CA SER A 132 -25.14 -6.40 -10.01
C SER A 132 -25.73 -6.88 -8.69
N GLN A 133 -25.43 -8.12 -8.29
CA GLN A 133 -25.86 -8.70 -7.02
C GLN A 133 -25.08 -8.10 -5.86
N THR A 134 -25.67 -8.11 -4.67
CA THR A 134 -24.97 -7.73 -3.44
C THR A 134 -23.78 -8.64 -3.17
N VAL A 135 -22.74 -8.10 -2.52
CA VAL A 135 -21.53 -8.83 -2.14
C VAL A 135 -21.30 -8.70 -0.65
N TYR A 136 -21.29 -9.84 0.04
CA TYR A 136 -21.03 -9.89 1.47
C TYR A 136 -19.58 -9.48 1.77
N SER A 137 -19.40 -8.39 2.51
CA SER A 137 -18.08 -7.83 2.81
C SER A 137 -18.12 -6.89 4.02
N LYS A 138 -16.95 -6.53 4.53
CA LYS A 138 -16.82 -5.64 5.68
C LYS A 138 -17.34 -4.24 5.35
N ASN A 139 -18.04 -3.64 6.30
CA ASN A 139 -18.35 -2.21 6.25
C ASN A 139 -17.07 -1.39 6.52
N PRO A 140 -16.66 -0.49 5.60
CA PRO A 140 -15.46 0.32 5.80
C PRO A 140 -15.65 1.40 6.88
N ASN A 141 -16.88 1.66 7.33
CA ASN A 141 -17.14 2.52 8.46
C ASN A 141 -16.66 1.84 9.75
N PRO A 142 -15.64 2.37 10.45
CA PRO A 142 -15.11 1.76 11.67
C PRO A 142 -16.12 1.75 12.82
N MET A 143 -17.13 2.62 12.79
CA MET A 143 -18.18 2.68 13.82
C MET A 143 -19.18 1.53 13.69
N ILE A 144 -19.40 1.03 12.47
CA ILE A 144 -20.26 -0.12 12.20
C ILE A 144 -19.40 -1.38 12.29
N GLY A 145 -18.33 -1.44 11.49
CA GLY A 145 -17.28 -2.47 11.57
C GLY A 145 -17.74 -3.91 11.35
N THR A 146 -19.02 -4.16 11.09
CA THR A 146 -19.58 -5.48 10.79
C THR A 146 -19.62 -5.74 9.29
N ASP A 147 -19.68 -7.01 8.93
CA ASP A 147 -19.93 -7.42 7.55
C ASP A 147 -21.40 -7.19 7.21
N PHE A 148 -21.68 -6.94 5.94
CA PHE A 148 -23.03 -6.73 5.41
C PHE A 148 -23.09 -7.04 3.92
N ASP A 149 -24.31 -7.24 3.42
CA ASP A 149 -24.58 -7.36 1.99
C ASP A 149 -24.43 -6.00 1.31
N LYS A 150 -23.22 -5.74 0.80
CA LYS A 150 -22.90 -4.47 0.16
C LYS A 150 -23.60 -4.41 -1.20
N PRO A 151 -24.37 -3.34 -1.49
CA PRO A 151 -24.99 -3.19 -2.80
C PRO A 151 -23.97 -2.88 -3.89
N ALA A 152 -24.31 -3.23 -5.12
CA ALA A 152 -23.54 -2.84 -6.29
C ALA A 152 -23.59 -1.31 -6.48
N ALA A 153 -22.47 -0.70 -6.85
CA ALA A 153 -22.50 0.67 -7.34
C ALA A 153 -23.26 0.76 -8.67
N SER A 154 -23.50 1.99 -9.14
CA SER A 154 -24.14 2.21 -10.43
C SER A 154 -23.39 1.49 -11.57
N PRO A 155 -24.07 1.08 -12.65
CA PRO A 155 -23.43 0.38 -13.75
C PRO A 155 -22.21 1.12 -14.33
N PHE A 156 -22.29 2.45 -14.47
CA PHE A 156 -21.19 3.25 -15.01
C PHE A 156 -20.00 3.31 -14.05
N THR A 157 -20.22 3.55 -12.76
CA THR A 157 -19.15 3.51 -11.75
C THR A 157 -18.46 2.15 -11.71
N ARG A 158 -19.20 1.03 -11.77
CA ARG A 158 -18.59 -0.32 -11.82
C ARG A 158 -17.76 -0.52 -13.09
N ALA A 159 -18.30 -0.12 -14.25
CA ALA A 159 -17.58 -0.18 -15.52
C ALA A 159 -16.28 0.65 -15.50
N PHE A 160 -16.26 1.80 -14.81
CA PHE A 160 -15.05 2.60 -14.64
C PHE A 160 -13.97 1.83 -13.89
N TYR A 161 -14.29 1.21 -12.74
CA TYR A 161 -13.30 0.47 -11.97
C TYR A 161 -12.85 -0.82 -12.66
N GLU A 162 -13.72 -1.49 -13.42
CA GLU A 162 -13.30 -2.59 -14.29
C GLU A 162 -12.32 -2.11 -15.35
N ALA A 163 -12.66 -1.06 -16.10
CA ALA A 163 -11.77 -0.47 -17.10
C ALA A 163 -10.45 0.02 -16.49
N PHE A 164 -10.49 0.58 -15.27
CA PHE A 164 -9.30 1.02 -14.56
C PHE A 164 -8.36 -0.15 -14.23
N ARG A 165 -8.90 -1.26 -13.73
CA ARG A 165 -8.11 -2.48 -13.49
C ARG A 165 -7.50 -3.00 -14.79
N ASP A 166 -8.24 -2.99 -15.89
CA ASP A 166 -7.74 -3.45 -17.18
C ASP A 166 -6.61 -2.60 -17.76
N VAL A 167 -6.76 -1.28 -17.78
CA VAL A 167 -5.73 -0.40 -18.37
C VAL A 167 -4.45 -0.37 -17.54
N ASN A 168 -4.53 -0.79 -16.27
CA ASN A 168 -3.42 -0.89 -15.33
C ASN A 168 -3.04 -2.35 -15.01
N ARG A 169 -3.50 -3.32 -15.80
CA ARG A 169 -3.29 -4.75 -15.53
C ARG A 169 -1.82 -5.11 -15.31
N GLU A 170 -0.92 -4.57 -16.14
CA GLU A 170 0.54 -4.78 -16.01
C GLU A 170 1.07 -4.44 -14.60
N ILE A 171 0.57 -3.37 -13.98
CA ILE A 171 0.98 -2.94 -12.63
C ILE A 171 0.53 -3.98 -11.60
N PHE A 172 -0.73 -4.44 -11.68
CA PHE A 172 -1.29 -5.36 -10.71
C PHE A 172 -0.80 -6.79 -10.90
N ASP A 173 -0.56 -7.23 -12.14
CA ASP A 173 0.07 -8.51 -12.43
C ASP A 173 1.50 -8.55 -11.88
N THR A 174 2.25 -7.46 -12.05
CA THR A 174 3.60 -7.31 -11.49
C THR A 174 3.57 -7.30 -9.97
N LEU A 175 2.64 -6.56 -9.36
CA LEU A 175 2.47 -6.53 -7.90
C LEU A 175 2.16 -7.94 -7.36
N THR A 176 1.19 -8.63 -7.95
CA THR A 176 0.83 -10.01 -7.59
C THR A 176 2.02 -10.95 -7.71
N HIS A 177 2.76 -10.87 -8.83
CA HIS A 177 3.94 -11.70 -9.04
C HIS A 177 5.00 -11.49 -7.95
N ASN A 178 5.39 -10.24 -7.69
CA ASN A 178 6.41 -9.89 -6.70
C ASN A 178 5.99 -10.29 -5.28
N LEU A 179 4.71 -10.11 -4.93
CA LEU A 179 4.17 -10.56 -3.65
C LEU A 179 4.23 -12.09 -3.50
N LEU A 180 3.89 -12.85 -4.55
CA LEU A 180 3.96 -14.31 -4.53
C LEU A 180 5.39 -14.84 -4.53
N GLU A 181 6.34 -14.11 -5.11
CA GLU A 181 7.77 -14.44 -5.05
C GLU A 181 8.35 -14.22 -3.65
N ALA A 182 8.00 -13.11 -3.00
CA ALA A 182 8.48 -12.79 -1.65
C ALA A 182 7.75 -13.55 -0.53
N SER A 183 6.63 -14.18 -0.84
CA SER A 183 5.86 -14.96 0.11
C SER A 183 6.57 -16.26 0.48
N THR A 184 6.48 -16.61 1.77
CA THR A 184 6.94 -17.89 2.33
C THR A 184 6.12 -19.10 1.85
N TYR A 185 5.00 -18.87 1.15
CA TYR A 185 4.10 -19.94 0.69
C TYR A 185 4.78 -20.92 -0.27
N LYS A 186 5.63 -20.44 -1.20
CA LYS A 186 6.34 -21.31 -2.15
C LYS A 186 7.29 -22.29 -1.46
N ASP A 187 7.93 -21.85 -0.38
CA ASP A 187 8.96 -22.63 0.31
C ASP A 187 8.39 -23.55 1.40
N THR A 188 7.34 -23.09 2.09
CA THR A 188 6.84 -23.74 3.31
C THR A 188 5.39 -24.22 3.21
N GLY A 189 4.64 -23.73 2.22
CA GLY A 189 3.18 -23.89 2.14
C GLY A 189 2.40 -23.06 3.17
N ALA A 190 3.07 -22.29 4.03
CA ALA A 190 2.42 -21.39 4.97
C ALA A 190 2.07 -20.05 4.30
N GLU A 191 0.86 -19.57 4.52
CA GLU A 191 0.43 -18.27 4.01
C GLU A 191 0.95 -17.13 4.91
N ASP A 192 1.34 -16.03 4.28
CA ASP A 192 1.69 -14.77 4.94
C ASP A 192 0.92 -13.60 4.31
N VAL A 193 1.12 -12.38 4.81
CA VAL A 193 0.41 -11.20 4.30
C VAL A 193 0.68 -10.91 2.83
N CYS A 194 1.87 -11.26 2.31
CA CYS A 194 2.18 -11.11 0.89
C CYS A 194 1.29 -12.03 0.04
N TYR A 195 1.18 -13.31 0.44
CA TYR A 195 0.28 -14.26 -0.20
C TYR A 195 -1.18 -13.76 -0.17
N VAL A 196 -1.67 -13.37 1.00
CA VAL A 196 -3.08 -12.96 1.17
C VAL A 196 -3.41 -11.75 0.31
N LEU A 197 -2.54 -10.72 0.27
CA LEU A 197 -2.75 -9.56 -0.60
C LEU A 197 -2.73 -9.93 -2.08
N ALA A 198 -1.81 -10.81 -2.50
CA ALA A 198 -1.77 -11.29 -3.88
C ALA A 198 -3.08 -12.00 -4.27
N GLN A 199 -3.64 -12.82 -3.37
CA GLN A 199 -4.93 -13.49 -3.60
C GLN A 199 -6.10 -12.49 -3.73
N TRP A 200 -6.11 -11.42 -2.94
CA TRP A 200 -7.13 -10.37 -3.10
C TRP A 200 -7.00 -9.63 -4.44
N ILE A 201 -5.78 -9.38 -4.91
CA ILE A 201 -5.56 -8.74 -6.21
C ILE A 201 -6.00 -9.67 -7.35
N ASP A 202 -5.62 -10.95 -7.31
CA ASP A 202 -5.97 -11.98 -8.30
C ASP A 202 -7.48 -12.20 -8.42
N LYS A 203 -8.20 -12.18 -7.30
CA LYS A 203 -9.67 -12.21 -7.26
C LYS A 203 -10.33 -10.94 -7.82
N GLY A 204 -9.56 -9.91 -8.18
CA GLY A 204 -10.07 -8.62 -8.64
C GLY A 204 -10.69 -7.77 -7.53
N TYR A 205 -10.38 -8.04 -6.26
CA TYR A 205 -10.96 -7.32 -5.12
C TYR A 205 -10.30 -5.96 -4.86
N HIS A 206 -9.14 -5.68 -5.48
CA HIS A 206 -8.54 -4.36 -5.43
C HIS A 206 -9.48 -3.31 -6.06
N PHE A 207 -9.69 -2.22 -5.32
CA PHE A 207 -10.69 -1.18 -5.60
C PHE A 207 -12.15 -1.70 -5.64
N GLY A 208 -12.41 -2.87 -5.06
CA GLY A 208 -13.72 -3.50 -4.95
C GLY A 208 -14.64 -2.85 -3.92
N ASP A 209 -14.10 -2.26 -2.85
CA ASP A 209 -14.85 -1.64 -1.75
C ASP A 209 -14.92 -0.13 -1.95
N LEU A 210 -16.12 0.40 -2.20
CA LEU A 210 -16.35 1.81 -2.48
C LEU A 210 -17.00 2.52 -1.29
N SER A 211 -16.44 3.67 -0.92
CA SER A 211 -17.12 4.70 -0.12
C SER A 211 -17.31 5.95 -0.98
N ILE A 212 -18.55 6.38 -1.14
CA ILE A 212 -18.92 7.62 -1.82
C ILE A 212 -19.26 8.64 -0.74
N GLN A 213 -18.49 9.72 -0.68
CA GLN A 213 -18.66 10.78 0.31
C GLN A 213 -19.15 12.06 -0.37
N ILE A 214 -20.23 12.63 0.18
CA ILE A 214 -20.77 13.93 -0.24
C ILE A 214 -20.75 14.84 0.98
N HIS A 215 -20.07 15.98 0.87
CA HIS A 215 -19.87 16.93 1.97
C HIS A 215 -20.28 18.35 1.56
N TYR A 216 -21.11 19.00 2.38
CA TYR A 216 -21.37 20.45 2.31
C TYR A 216 -21.73 21.06 3.67
N GLY A 217 -21.91 22.38 3.69
CA GLY A 217 -22.07 23.19 4.89
C GLY A 217 -20.72 23.64 5.43
N LYS A 218 -20.58 23.71 6.75
CA LYS A 218 -19.37 24.15 7.43
C LYS A 218 -18.24 23.13 7.28
N GLY A 219 -17.05 23.60 6.94
CA GLY A 219 -15.83 22.83 6.84
C GLY A 219 -15.35 22.28 8.18
N ASN A 220 -14.29 21.47 8.14
CA ASN A 220 -13.79 20.72 9.30
C ASN A 220 -12.48 21.24 9.88
N GLU A 221 -12.11 22.50 9.62
CA GLU A 221 -10.83 23.10 10.04
C GLU A 221 -10.57 22.95 11.55
N GLN A 222 -11.60 23.10 12.39
CA GLN A 222 -11.46 22.93 13.84
C GLN A 222 -11.10 21.49 14.25
N LYS A 223 -11.64 20.48 13.56
CA LYS A 223 -11.30 19.06 13.79
C LYS A 223 -9.87 18.75 13.31
N LEU A 224 -9.42 19.44 12.27
CA LEU A 224 -8.04 19.34 11.79
C LEU A 224 -7.07 19.92 12.82
N LYS A 225 -7.33 21.15 13.31
CA LYS A 225 -6.52 21.83 14.34
C LYS A 225 -6.46 21.07 15.67
N SER A 226 -7.58 20.46 16.09
CA SER A 226 -7.63 19.70 17.33
C SER A 226 -6.98 18.32 17.25
N GLY A 227 -6.58 17.87 16.05
CA GLY A 227 -6.03 16.53 15.85
C GLY A 227 -7.09 15.45 15.60
N VAL A 228 -8.37 15.72 15.87
CA VAL A 228 -9.47 14.73 15.80
C VAL A 228 -9.68 14.18 14.37
N ALA A 229 -9.35 14.96 13.34
CA ALA A 229 -9.46 14.52 11.96
C ALA A 229 -8.32 13.57 11.52
N TRP A 230 -7.22 13.49 12.27
CA TRP A 230 -6.04 12.70 11.89
C TRP A 230 -6.22 11.22 12.24
N HIS A 231 -6.05 10.36 11.25
CA HIS A 231 -6.18 8.91 11.41
C HIS A 231 -5.27 8.15 10.43
N GLN A 232 -5.14 6.84 10.66
CA GLN A 232 -4.66 5.89 9.66
C GLN A 232 -5.86 5.05 9.23
N ASP A 233 -5.95 4.73 7.95
CA ASP A 233 -7.00 3.85 7.46
C ASP A 233 -6.74 2.40 7.87
N ALA A 234 -7.79 1.57 7.79
CA ALA A 234 -7.69 0.12 7.95
C ALA A 234 -6.96 -0.55 6.77
N GLU A 235 -6.71 -1.86 6.87
CA GLU A 235 -5.90 -2.63 5.91
C GLU A 235 -6.48 -2.66 4.48
N ASN A 236 -7.78 -2.40 4.29
CA ASN A 236 -8.37 -2.30 2.95
C ASN A 236 -7.80 -1.11 2.16
N SER A 237 -7.24 -0.12 2.83
CA SER A 237 -6.57 1.01 2.19
C SER A 237 -5.07 0.80 1.92
N LEU A 238 -4.58 -0.45 1.93
CA LEU A 238 -3.25 -0.77 1.37
C LEU A 238 -3.18 -0.39 -0.11
N LEU A 239 -4.28 -0.57 -0.85
CA LEU A 239 -4.51 0.02 -2.16
C LEU A 239 -5.72 0.95 -2.07
N HIS A 240 -5.48 2.24 -1.99
CA HIS A 240 -6.49 3.28 -1.89
C HIS A 240 -6.45 4.18 -3.12
N LEU A 241 -7.48 4.09 -3.95
CA LEU A 241 -7.70 4.97 -5.11
C LEU A 241 -8.82 5.95 -4.75
N ALA A 242 -8.56 7.26 -4.81
CA ALA A 242 -9.61 8.24 -4.63
C ALA A 242 -9.78 9.13 -5.87
N VAL A 243 -11.03 9.53 -6.10
CA VAL A 243 -11.45 10.39 -7.21
C VAL A 243 -12.29 11.53 -6.63
N THR A 244 -11.89 12.77 -6.88
CA THR A 244 -12.70 13.95 -6.54
C THR A 244 -13.55 14.33 -7.75
N LEU A 245 -14.87 14.16 -7.67
CA LEU A 245 -15.80 14.41 -8.78
C LEU A 245 -16.35 15.83 -8.80
N ARG A 246 -16.44 16.49 -7.65
CA ARG A 246 -16.93 17.86 -7.52
C ARG A 246 -16.30 18.54 -6.31
N GLY A 247 -16.17 19.85 -6.37
CA GLY A 247 -15.68 20.68 -5.28
C GLY A 247 -14.17 20.58 -5.08
N GLU A 248 -13.69 21.15 -4.00
CA GLU A 248 -12.29 21.17 -3.60
C GLU A 248 -12.13 20.60 -2.19
N ARG A 249 -11.08 19.81 -1.99
CA ARG A 249 -10.62 19.38 -0.67
C ARG A 249 -9.10 19.34 -0.61
N VAL A 250 -8.53 19.29 0.59
CA VAL A 250 -7.08 19.09 0.77
C VAL A 250 -6.85 17.79 1.53
N LEU A 251 -5.97 16.93 1.03
CA LEU A 251 -5.47 15.81 1.79
C LEU A 251 -4.24 16.25 2.59
N HIS A 252 -4.36 16.28 3.90
CA HIS A 252 -3.23 16.44 4.80
C HIS A 252 -2.63 15.07 5.06
N SER A 253 -1.31 14.94 4.96
CA SER A 253 -0.60 13.70 5.25
C SER A 253 0.70 13.97 5.99
N LYS A 254 1.06 13.10 6.93
CA LYS A 254 2.36 13.16 7.65
C LYS A 254 3.31 12.13 7.06
N ARG A 255 4.35 12.61 6.37
CA ARG A 255 5.33 11.77 5.65
C ARG A 255 6.74 12.31 5.81
N ILE A 256 7.71 11.42 5.73
CA ILE A 256 9.15 11.71 5.66
C ILE A 256 9.54 11.71 4.18
N GLN A 257 10.03 12.85 3.72
CA GLN A 257 10.45 13.09 2.34
C GLN A 257 11.97 13.06 2.22
N ARG A 258 12.50 12.12 1.45
CA ARG A 258 13.96 11.96 1.25
C ARG A 258 14.42 12.42 -0.09
N ASP A 259 15.51 13.18 -0.15
CA ASP A 259 16.13 13.50 -1.43
C ASP A 259 16.40 12.19 -2.18
N ALA A 260 16.05 12.13 -3.48
CA ALA A 260 16.28 10.97 -4.32
C ALA A 260 17.77 10.57 -4.35
N ASN A 261 18.67 11.52 -4.07
CA ASN A 261 20.11 11.28 -3.98
C ASN A 261 20.57 10.72 -2.62
N ASN A 262 19.70 10.65 -1.60
CA ASN A 262 20.04 10.24 -0.24
C ASN A 262 19.39 8.89 0.13
N LEU A 263 20.10 7.80 -0.19
CA LEU A 263 19.69 6.42 0.07
C LEU A 263 19.97 5.92 1.50
N ARG A 264 20.34 6.81 2.45
CA ARG A 264 20.62 6.38 3.84
C ARG A 264 19.33 5.84 4.50
N PRO A 265 19.36 4.82 5.37
CA PRO A 265 18.18 4.33 6.11
C PRO A 265 17.46 5.42 6.92
N VAL A 266 16.16 5.28 7.19
CA VAL A 266 15.38 6.23 8.03
C VAL A 266 15.94 6.22 9.44
N GLU A 267 16.45 7.37 9.88
CA GLU A 267 16.89 7.53 11.25
C GLU A 267 15.67 7.53 12.17
N LYS A 268 15.76 6.86 13.32
CA LYS A 268 14.65 6.77 14.30
C LYS A 268 14.11 8.13 14.77
N ASN A 269 14.87 9.21 14.57
CA ASN A 269 14.53 10.56 15.03
C ASN A 269 14.03 11.48 13.90
N GLU A 270 13.96 11.01 12.66
CA GLU A 270 13.46 11.82 11.54
C GLU A 270 11.95 12.05 11.72
N ARG A 271 11.54 13.31 11.86
CA ARG A 271 10.13 13.65 12.12
C ARG A 271 9.37 13.77 10.80
N PRO A 272 8.20 13.13 10.67
CA PRO A 272 7.31 13.35 9.53
C PRO A 272 6.95 14.83 9.39
N LYS A 273 6.92 15.32 8.15
CA LYS A 273 6.41 16.65 7.80
C LYS A 273 4.97 16.50 7.32
N GLU A 274 4.18 17.54 7.59
CA GLU A 274 2.86 17.66 7.00
C GLU A 274 3.00 18.08 5.53
N ILE A 275 2.28 17.37 4.66
CA ILE A 275 2.21 17.61 3.22
C ILE A 275 0.75 17.82 2.86
N LEU A 276 0.51 18.87 2.08
CA LEU A 276 -0.80 19.30 1.66
C LEU A 276 -0.97 19.00 0.18
N GLU A 277 -1.97 18.17 -0.14
CA GLU A 277 -2.30 17.82 -1.51
C GLU A 277 -3.71 18.32 -1.81
N THR A 278 -3.81 19.47 -2.46
CA THR A 278 -5.08 19.99 -2.98
C THR A 278 -5.64 19.02 -4.01
N GLN A 279 -6.94 18.76 -3.90
CA GLN A 279 -7.68 17.89 -4.79
C GLN A 279 -8.84 18.67 -5.36
N GLN A 280 -8.71 19.00 -6.64
CA GLN A 280 -9.72 19.66 -7.44
C GLN A 280 -10.62 18.63 -8.12
N GLN A 281 -11.69 19.12 -8.71
CA GLN A 281 -12.56 18.30 -9.55
C GLN A 281 -11.77 17.60 -10.68
N GLY A 282 -12.01 16.29 -10.80
CA GLY A 282 -11.34 15.39 -11.74
C GLY A 282 -10.05 14.78 -11.21
N ASP A 283 -9.50 15.26 -10.09
CA ASP A 283 -8.23 14.75 -9.57
C ASP A 283 -8.39 13.31 -9.06
N VAL A 284 -7.38 12.50 -9.37
CA VAL A 284 -7.29 11.08 -9.00
C VAL A 284 -5.98 10.87 -8.26
N TYR A 285 -6.00 10.08 -7.18
CA TYR A 285 -4.77 9.58 -6.60
C TYR A 285 -4.84 8.11 -6.19
N LEU A 286 -3.70 7.43 -6.28
CA LEU A 286 -3.48 6.08 -5.74
C LEU A 286 -2.36 6.13 -4.70
N SER A 287 -2.64 5.62 -3.49
CA SER A 287 -1.66 5.46 -2.42
C SER A 287 -2.08 4.39 -1.42
N SER A 288 -1.41 4.35 -0.27
CA SER A 288 -1.64 3.42 0.84
C SER A 288 -1.89 4.20 2.14
N SER A 289 -3.11 4.72 2.34
CA SER A 289 -3.44 5.55 3.52
C SER A 289 -3.40 4.79 4.84
N THR A 290 -3.35 3.45 4.82
CA THR A 290 -3.00 2.62 5.98
C THR A 290 -1.59 2.92 6.50
N LEU A 291 -0.66 3.27 5.61
CA LEU A 291 0.77 3.44 5.91
C LEU A 291 1.12 4.88 6.32
N MET A 292 0.16 5.80 6.39
CA MET A 292 0.41 7.19 6.81
C MET A 292 -0.73 7.76 7.65
N GLN A 293 -0.38 8.64 8.59
CA GLN A 293 -1.39 9.50 9.21
C GLN A 293 -1.86 10.54 8.21
N HIS A 294 -3.16 10.69 8.06
CA HIS A 294 -3.76 11.64 7.13
C HIS A 294 -5.07 12.21 7.68
N ALA A 295 -5.50 13.33 7.09
CA ALA A 295 -6.75 14.00 7.41
C ALA A 295 -7.28 14.74 6.17
N PRO A 296 -8.49 14.44 5.67
CA PRO A 296 -9.11 15.26 4.65
C PRO A 296 -9.60 16.58 5.27
N GLN A 297 -9.25 17.71 4.67
CA GLN A 297 -9.82 19.01 4.95
C GLN A 297 -10.93 19.32 3.95
N PHE A 298 -12.09 19.71 4.48
CA PHE A 298 -13.21 20.24 3.72
C PHE A 298 -13.41 21.71 4.07
N PHE A 299 -13.71 22.52 3.06
CA PHE A 299 -14.00 23.94 3.20
C PHE A 299 -15.50 24.20 3.40
N ASP A 300 -15.84 25.42 3.80
CA ASP A 300 -17.23 25.88 3.81
C ASP A 300 -17.75 25.89 2.37
N THR A 301 -18.86 25.21 2.12
CA THR A 301 -19.44 25.06 0.77
C THR A 301 -20.96 24.90 0.85
N ASP A 302 -21.67 25.27 -0.20
CA ASP A 302 -23.11 25.02 -0.32
C ASP A 302 -23.39 23.72 -1.07
N TYR A 303 -24.66 23.37 -1.25
CA TYR A 303 -25.04 22.17 -1.98
C TYR A 303 -24.56 22.18 -3.44
N ALA A 304 -24.55 23.34 -4.11
CA ALA A 304 -24.18 23.45 -5.52
C ALA A 304 -22.67 23.17 -5.73
N THR A 305 -21.85 23.63 -4.80
CA THR A 305 -20.38 23.52 -4.79
C THR A 305 -19.85 22.37 -3.94
N ARG A 306 -20.75 21.55 -3.37
CA ARG A 306 -20.46 20.41 -2.50
C ARG A 306 -19.31 19.53 -3.00
N VAL A 307 -18.55 18.99 -2.07
CA VAL A 307 -17.50 18.03 -2.39
C VAL A 307 -18.12 16.65 -2.61
N ILE A 308 -17.81 16.02 -3.73
CA ILE A 308 -18.17 14.62 -4.02
C ILE A 308 -16.87 13.86 -4.27
N ALA A 309 -16.61 12.82 -3.49
CA ALA A 309 -15.44 11.98 -3.64
C ALA A 309 -15.81 10.50 -3.59
N ILE A 310 -15.14 9.70 -4.43
CA ILE A 310 -15.21 8.24 -4.37
C ILE A 310 -13.87 7.73 -3.84
N HIS A 311 -13.92 6.87 -2.83
CA HIS A 311 -12.78 6.17 -2.25
C HIS A 311 -12.95 4.68 -2.56
N ALA A 312 -12.01 4.12 -3.31
CA ALA A 312 -12.00 2.71 -3.68
C ALA A 312 -10.83 2.01 -3.00
N ARG A 313 -11.15 0.89 -2.35
CA ARG A 313 -10.27 0.13 -1.46
C ARG A 313 -10.37 -1.36 -1.78
N ILE A 314 -9.53 -2.16 -1.14
CA ILE A 314 -9.60 -3.62 -1.24
C ILE A 314 -10.89 -4.11 -0.58
N LEU A 315 -11.65 -4.94 -1.30
CA LEU A 315 -12.81 -5.63 -0.75
C LEU A 315 -12.38 -6.88 0.01
N TYR A 316 -12.84 -7.02 1.26
CA TYR A 316 -12.67 -8.23 2.05
C TYR A 316 -13.80 -8.37 3.09
N THR A 317 -13.94 -9.55 3.67
CA THR A 317 -14.78 -9.84 4.85
C THR A 317 -14.02 -9.63 6.17
N SER A 318 -14.74 -9.64 7.29
CA SER A 318 -14.11 -9.61 8.62
C SER A 318 -13.25 -10.85 8.89
N GLU A 319 -13.65 -12.00 8.37
CA GLU A 319 -12.85 -13.24 8.47
C GLU A 319 -11.51 -13.08 7.75
N GLU A 320 -11.53 -12.62 6.50
CA GLU A 320 -10.32 -12.44 5.68
C GLU A 320 -9.34 -11.43 6.31
N VAL A 321 -9.82 -10.28 6.80
CA VAL A 321 -8.91 -9.30 7.44
C VAL A 321 -8.39 -9.78 8.79
N ASN A 322 -9.19 -10.55 9.54
CA ASN A 322 -8.71 -11.16 10.78
C ASN A 322 -7.65 -12.23 10.51
N TYR A 323 -7.81 -13.00 9.43
CA TYR A 323 -6.79 -13.93 8.95
C TYR A 323 -5.52 -13.19 8.54
N PHE A 324 -5.62 -12.14 7.72
CA PHE A 324 -4.50 -11.28 7.33
C PHE A 324 -3.72 -10.78 8.56
N ARG A 325 -4.43 -10.29 9.58
CA ARG A 325 -3.80 -9.83 10.85
C ARG A 325 -3.14 -10.96 11.63
N LYS A 326 -3.71 -12.17 11.60
CA LYS A 326 -3.17 -13.36 12.29
C LYS A 326 -1.86 -13.83 11.66
N VAL A 327 -1.75 -13.82 10.33
CA VAL A 327 -0.54 -14.26 9.61
C VAL A 327 0.52 -13.15 9.49
N ARG A 328 0.19 -11.92 9.89
CA ARG A 328 1.12 -10.78 9.87
C ARG A 328 2.21 -10.92 10.92
N THR A 329 3.44 -11.02 10.46
CA THR A 329 4.67 -10.81 11.24
C THR A 329 5.33 -9.48 10.86
N GLU A 330 6.24 -8.96 11.69
CA GLU A 330 7.04 -7.76 11.36
C GLU A 330 7.80 -7.94 10.04
N GLU A 331 8.49 -9.07 9.86
CA GLU A 331 9.24 -9.37 8.64
C GLU A 331 8.34 -9.43 7.40
N SER A 332 7.18 -10.12 7.49
CA SER A 332 6.25 -10.22 6.35
C SER A 332 5.62 -8.86 6.00
N TRP A 333 5.38 -8.02 6.99
CA TRP A 333 4.84 -6.67 6.80
C TRP A 333 5.84 -5.74 6.13
N ASP A 334 7.10 -5.79 6.55
CA ASP A 334 8.18 -5.04 5.93
C ASP A 334 8.37 -5.46 4.46
N LYS A 335 8.36 -6.77 4.17
CA LYS A 335 8.39 -7.27 2.78
C LYS A 335 7.22 -6.73 1.95
N LEU A 336 6.00 -6.89 2.44
CA LEU A 336 4.78 -6.44 1.75
C LEU A 336 4.83 -4.96 1.41
N THR A 337 5.16 -4.11 2.39
CA THR A 337 5.15 -2.65 2.20
C THR A 337 6.25 -2.16 1.27
N ASN A 338 7.45 -2.76 1.31
CA ASN A 338 8.51 -2.46 0.34
C ASN A 338 8.10 -2.84 -1.09
N ILE A 339 7.59 -4.06 -1.30
CA ILE A 339 7.16 -4.53 -2.64
C ILE A 339 6.05 -3.64 -3.20
N LEU A 340 5.08 -3.27 -2.35
CA LEU A 340 4.00 -2.38 -2.73
C LEU A 340 4.53 -1.01 -3.15
N ALA A 341 5.41 -0.40 -2.35
CA ALA A 341 5.99 0.91 -2.64
C ALA A 341 6.87 0.88 -3.91
N GLU A 342 7.73 -0.12 -4.08
CA GLU A 342 8.60 -0.28 -5.24
C GLU A 342 7.78 -0.47 -6.53
N THR A 343 6.75 -1.32 -6.48
CA THR A 343 5.88 -1.55 -7.64
C THR A 343 5.14 -0.28 -8.05
N LEU A 344 4.58 0.46 -7.07
CA LEU A 344 3.89 1.72 -7.35
C LEU A 344 4.86 2.85 -7.76
N ALA A 345 6.11 2.83 -7.30
CA ALA A 345 7.14 3.79 -7.70
C ALA A 345 7.48 3.64 -9.19
N ALA A 346 7.52 2.40 -9.69
CA ALA A 346 7.80 2.08 -11.09
C ALA A 346 6.56 2.14 -12.01
N ALA A 347 5.35 2.20 -11.45
CA ALA A 347 4.10 2.14 -12.20
C ALA A 347 3.93 3.32 -13.18
N ASP A 348 3.20 3.12 -14.27
CA ASP A 348 2.68 4.21 -15.11
C ASP A 348 1.15 4.16 -15.04
N LEU A 349 0.59 4.79 -14.00
CA LEU A 349 -0.84 4.71 -13.71
C LEU A 349 -1.64 5.46 -14.77
N LYS A 350 -2.59 4.76 -15.39
CA LYS A 350 -3.46 5.29 -16.45
C LYS A 350 -4.88 5.37 -15.95
N VAL A 351 -5.53 6.50 -16.20
CA VAL A 351 -6.98 6.62 -16.08
C VAL A 351 -7.61 6.11 -17.39
N PRO A 352 -8.64 5.24 -17.35
CA PRO A 352 -9.32 4.79 -18.56
C PRO A 352 -10.00 5.98 -19.25
N SER A 353 -10.05 5.98 -20.58
CA SER A 353 -10.86 6.96 -21.31
C SER A 353 -12.35 6.63 -21.21
N LEU A 354 -13.21 7.62 -21.41
CA LEU A 354 -14.67 7.41 -21.48
C LEU A 354 -15.06 6.25 -22.43
N ALA A 355 -14.46 6.17 -23.62
CA ALA A 355 -14.74 5.11 -24.59
C ALA A 355 -14.46 3.70 -24.03
N LYS A 356 -13.39 3.54 -23.23
CA LYS A 356 -13.08 2.24 -22.59
C LYS A 356 -14.10 1.90 -21.50
N VAL A 357 -14.55 2.90 -20.75
CA VAL A 357 -15.59 2.71 -19.72
C VAL A 357 -16.92 2.31 -20.36
N GLU A 358 -17.33 3.00 -21.43
CA GLU A 358 -18.57 2.68 -22.15
C GLU A 358 -18.54 1.28 -22.79
N ALA A 359 -17.39 0.85 -23.32
CA ALA A 359 -17.24 -0.52 -23.83
C ALA A 359 -17.45 -1.59 -22.74
N ARG A 360 -17.00 -1.33 -21.51
CA ARG A 360 -17.25 -2.21 -20.35
C ARG A 360 -18.72 -2.19 -19.93
N LEU A 361 -19.33 -1.01 -19.91
CA LEU A 361 -20.75 -0.86 -19.60
C LEU A 361 -21.65 -1.66 -20.57
N GLN A 362 -21.35 -1.60 -21.86
CA GLN A 362 -22.08 -2.36 -22.89
C GLN A 362 -21.88 -3.88 -22.75
N SER A 363 -20.65 -4.32 -22.43
CA SER A 363 -20.35 -5.74 -22.25
C SER A 363 -21.10 -6.36 -21.06
N ALA A 364 -21.26 -5.60 -19.98
CA ALA A 364 -22.02 -6.04 -18.81
C ALA A 364 -23.53 -6.20 -19.09
N ALA A 365 -24.10 -5.37 -19.97
CA ALA A 365 -25.52 -5.42 -20.33
C ALA A 365 -25.90 -6.66 -21.17
N VAL A 366 -24.93 -7.31 -21.83
CA VAL A 366 -25.17 -8.53 -22.62
C VAL A 366 -25.18 -9.79 -21.74
N GLN A 367 -24.57 -9.72 -20.55
CA GLN A 367 -24.46 -10.87 -19.63
C GLN A 367 -25.62 -11.00 -18.65
N THR A 368 -26.47 -9.97 -18.54
CA THR A 368 -27.70 -9.94 -17.74
C THR A 368 -28.90 -10.30 -18.60
#